data_AF-A0A6G3XWR3-F1
#
_entry.id   AF-A0A6G3XWR3-F1
#
_cell.length_a   1.000
_cell.length_b   1.000
_cell.length_c   1.000
_cell.angle_alpha   90.00
_cell.angle_beta   90.00
_cell.angle_gamma   90.00
#
_symmetry.space_group_name_H-M   'P 1'
#
loop_
_entity.id
_entity.type
_entity.pdbx_description
1 polymer ?
#
loop_
_entity_poly.entity_id
_entity_poly.type
_entity_poly.pdbx_seq_one_letter_code
_entity_poly.pdbx_strand_id
1 'polypeptide(L)'
;QATQTLAWNSEGELASTTEPAAGTKPALNTSYLYDADGELLIRRATGDGDTVLYLGTTEVRLTVKGTAKTITGTRYYSAAGQTLAVRTATSGTTGTKLSFLAADHHGT
;
A
#
# COMPACT_ATOMS: atom_id res chain seq x y z
N GLN A 1 13.83 -3.89 -17.41
CA GLN A 1 12.83 -4.44 -16.50
C GLN A 1 13.07 -5.93 -16.52
N ALA A 2 13.22 -6.54 -15.35
CA ALA A 2 13.44 -7.97 -15.24
C ALA A 2 12.10 -8.72 -15.19
N THR A 3 12.16 -10.04 -15.36
CA THR A 3 10.99 -10.91 -15.21
C THR A 3 10.48 -10.85 -13.79
N GLN A 4 9.21 -10.48 -13.62
CA GLN A 4 8.53 -10.55 -12.34
C GLN A 4 7.99 -11.97 -12.11
N THR A 5 8.21 -12.50 -10.91
CA THR A 5 7.61 -13.77 -10.45
C THR A 5 6.54 -13.46 -9.41
N LEU A 6 5.40 -14.15 -9.54
CA LEU A 6 4.27 -14.09 -8.60
C LEU A 6 4.18 -15.44 -7.88
N ALA A 7 4.24 -15.43 -6.56
CA ALA A 7 4.06 -16.63 -5.74
C ALA A 7 2.72 -16.54 -5.01
N TRP A 8 1.93 -17.62 -5.09
CA TRP A 8 0.59 -17.72 -4.53
C TRP A 8 0.59 -18.67 -3.33
N ASN A 9 -0.22 -18.38 -2.31
CA ASN A 9 -0.41 -19.29 -1.17
C ASN A 9 -1.41 -20.41 -1.52
N SER A 10 -1.66 -21.32 -0.57
CA SER A 10 -2.61 -22.44 -0.74
C SER A 10 -4.07 -22.00 -0.88
N GLU A 11 -4.38 -20.75 -0.52
CA GLU A 11 -5.73 -20.16 -0.60
C GLU A 11 -5.96 -19.44 -1.94
N GLY A 12 -4.94 -19.40 -2.81
CA GLY A 12 -5.01 -18.73 -4.11
C GLY A 12 -4.81 -17.22 -4.04
N GLU A 13 -4.25 -16.71 -2.94
CA GLU A 13 -3.92 -15.31 -2.74
C GLU A 13 -2.45 -15.04 -3.09
N LEU A 14 -2.16 -13.84 -3.61
CA LEU A 14 -0.81 -13.48 -4.00
C LEU A 14 0.04 -13.25 -2.76
N ALA A 15 0.95 -14.18 -2.43
CA ALA A 15 1.79 -14.12 -1.24
C ALA A 15 3.05 -13.25 -1.42
N SER A 16 3.63 -13.23 -2.62
CA SER A 16 4.76 -12.35 -2.92
C SER A 16 4.95 -12.06 -4.41
N THR A 17 5.60 -10.92 -4.68
CA THR A 17 6.14 -10.58 -5.99
C THR A 17 7.63 -10.32 -5.89
N THR A 18 8.41 -10.92 -6.79
CA THR A 18 9.86 -10.73 -6.85
C THR A 18 10.29 -10.35 -8.26
N GLU A 19 11.16 -9.35 -8.39
CA GLU A 19 11.87 -8.99 -9.62
C GLU A 19 13.37 -9.01 -9.32
N PRO A 20 14.19 -9.83 -10.01
CA PRO A 20 15.63 -9.83 -9.79
C PRO A 20 16.27 -8.51 -10.24
N ALA A 21 17.47 -8.23 -9.75
CA ALA A 21 18.23 -7.06 -10.17
C ALA A 21 18.46 -7.10 -11.69
N ALA A 22 18.34 -5.93 -12.35
CA ALA A 22 18.55 -5.79 -13.78
C ALA A 22 19.20 -4.45 -14.12
N GLY A 23 20.42 -4.50 -14.67
CA GLY A 23 21.22 -3.31 -14.91
C GLY A 23 21.53 -2.58 -13.60
N THR A 24 21.19 -1.29 -13.53
CA THR A 24 21.37 -0.45 -12.32
C THR A 24 20.22 -0.55 -11.32
N LYS A 25 19.19 -1.36 -11.60
CA LYS A 25 18.01 -1.49 -10.73
C LYS A 25 18.24 -2.61 -9.71
N PRO A 26 18.01 -2.35 -8.40
CA PRO A 26 18.10 -3.40 -7.39
C PRO A 26 16.99 -4.44 -7.58
N ALA A 27 17.14 -5.59 -6.95
CA ALA A 27 16.05 -6.56 -6.84
C ALA A 27 14.88 -5.95 -6.05
N LEU A 28 13.65 -6.23 -6.46
CA LEU A 28 12.44 -5.79 -5.78
C LEU A 28 11.72 -7.00 -5.22
N ASN A 29 11.39 -6.96 -3.93
CA ASN A 29 10.62 -8.01 -3.26
C ASN A 29 9.49 -7.37 -2.45
N THR A 30 8.26 -7.81 -2.68
CA THR A 30 7.09 -7.43 -1.88
C THR A 30 6.39 -8.69 -1.39
N SER A 31 6.07 -8.73 -0.10
CA SER A 31 5.27 -9.78 0.53
C SER A 31 3.90 -9.24 0.93
N TYR A 32 2.92 -10.13 0.96
CA TYR A 32 1.52 -9.82 1.24
C TYR A 32 1.03 -10.79 2.33
N LEU A 33 0.41 -10.24 3.36
CA LEU A 33 -0.21 -10.98 4.44
C LEU A 33 -1.69 -10.67 4.44
N TYR A 34 -2.51 -11.72 4.44
CA TYR A 34 -3.95 -11.64 4.49
C TYR A 34 -4.44 -12.00 5.89
N ASP A 35 -5.60 -11.49 6.28
CA ASP A 35 -6.26 -11.90 7.50
C ASP A 35 -7.08 -13.19 7.30
N ALA A 36 -7.80 -13.62 8.34
CA ALA A 36 -8.56 -14.87 8.29
C ALA A 36 -9.78 -14.82 7.35
N ASP A 37 -10.21 -13.63 6.94
CA ASP A 37 -11.32 -13.43 6.01
C ASP A 37 -10.81 -13.31 4.56
N GLY A 38 -9.49 -13.35 4.35
CA GLY A 38 -8.83 -13.21 3.05
C GLY A 38 -8.64 -11.76 2.60
N GLU A 39 -8.81 -10.78 3.49
CA GLU A 39 -8.53 -9.38 3.17
C GLU A 39 -7.03 -9.09 3.33
N LEU A 40 -6.47 -8.30 2.41
CA LEU A 40 -5.07 -7.90 2.47
C LEU A 40 -4.82 -7.02 3.72
N LEU A 41 -4.12 -7.58 4.71
CA LEU A 41 -3.82 -6.90 5.96
C LEU A 41 -2.50 -6.11 5.89
N ILE A 42 -1.43 -6.70 5.32
CA ILE A 42 -0.12 -6.06 5.21
C ILE A 42 0.49 -6.28 3.83
N ARG A 43 0.94 -5.19 3.20
CA ARG A 43 1.87 -5.23 2.07
C ARG A 43 3.25 -4.75 2.55
N ARG A 44 4.32 -5.49 2.27
CA ARG A 44 5.67 -5.17 2.77
C ARG A 44 6.72 -5.29 1.67
N ALA A 45 7.28 -4.15 1.26
CA ALA A 45 8.50 -4.11 0.47
C ALA A 45 9.75 -4.44 1.30
N THR A 46 10.77 -5.01 0.66
CA THR A 46 12.10 -5.21 1.26
C THR A 46 13.05 -4.09 0.82
N GLY A 47 13.80 -3.51 1.75
CA GLY A 47 14.71 -2.39 1.46
C GLY A 47 13.95 -1.08 1.26
N ASP A 48 14.30 -0.35 0.21
CA ASP A 48 13.59 0.86 -0.20
C ASP A 48 12.19 0.51 -0.73
N GLY A 49 11.18 1.23 -0.24
CA GLY A 49 9.79 1.01 -0.64
C GLY A 49 8.81 1.18 0.52
N ASP A 50 7.58 0.72 0.27
CA ASP A 50 6.47 0.90 1.20
C ASP A 50 6.13 -0.38 1.95
N THR A 51 5.93 -0.24 3.26
CA THR A 51 5.16 -1.18 4.08
C THR A 51 3.84 -0.52 4.47
N VAL A 52 2.73 -1.16 4.16
CA VAL A 52 1.37 -0.65 4.41
C VAL A 52 0.62 -1.64 5.28
N LEU A 53 0.02 -1.14 6.36
CA LEU A 53 -1.00 -1.83 7.14
C LEU A 53 -2.36 -1.29 6.75
N TYR A 54 -3.27 -2.19 6.38
CA TYR A 54 -4.64 -1.88 5.99
C TYR A 54 -5.58 -2.14 7.18
N LEU A 55 -6.42 -1.16 7.52
CA LEU A 55 -7.32 -1.18 8.68
C LEU A 55 -8.72 -0.72 8.22
N GLY A 56 -9.29 -1.46 7.26
CA GLY A 56 -10.52 -1.08 6.57
C GLY A 56 -10.37 0.25 5.84
N THR A 57 -11.08 1.29 6.29
CA THR A 57 -11.04 2.62 5.65
C THR A 57 -9.81 3.46 6.04
N THR A 58 -8.81 2.89 6.70
CA THR A 58 -7.55 3.56 7.05
C THR A 58 -6.35 2.75 6.55
N GLU A 59 -5.34 3.44 6.03
CA GLU A 59 -4.01 2.88 5.78
C GLU A 59 -2.97 3.56 6.67
N VAL A 60 -2.01 2.78 7.17
CA VAL A 60 -0.76 3.31 7.75
C VAL A 60 0.40 2.84 6.89
N ARG A 61 1.13 3.78 6.31
CA ARG A 61 2.23 3.52 5.39
C ARG A 61 3.55 4.01 5.96
N LEU A 62 4.50 3.09 6.08
CA LEU A 62 5.91 3.36 6.28
C LEU A 62 6.61 3.33 4.91
N THR A 63 7.20 4.45 4.51
CA THR A 63 8.08 4.53 3.35
C THR A 63 9.53 4.55 3.81
N VAL A 64 10.34 3.65 3.28
CA VAL A 64 11.79 3.57 3.51
C VAL A 64 12.54 4.03 2.25
N LYS A 65 13.54 4.89 2.44
CA LYS A 65 14.49 5.30 1.40
C LYS A 65 15.90 5.41 1.98
N GLY A 66 16.77 4.46 1.70
CA GLY A 66 18.01 4.24 2.41
C GLY A 66 17.75 4.08 3.91
N THR A 67 18.32 4.98 4.72
CA THR A 67 18.08 5.00 6.17
C THR A 67 16.88 5.86 6.57
N ALA A 68 16.35 6.67 5.66
CA ALA A 68 15.22 7.56 5.93
C ALA A 68 13.91 6.78 6.02
N LYS A 69 13.07 7.15 6.98
CA LYS A 69 11.76 6.54 7.25
C LYS A 69 10.70 7.63 7.38
N THR A 70 9.61 7.49 6.64
CA THR A 70 8.46 8.40 6.72
C THR A 70 7.21 7.59 6.99
N ILE A 71 6.42 8.02 7.98
CA ILE A 71 5.13 7.39 8.31
C ILE A 71 4.02 8.33 7.88
N THR A 72 3.09 7.82 7.09
CA THR A 72 1.89 8.51 6.65
C THR A 72 0.64 7.71 7.02
N GLY A 73 -0.42 8.41 7.36
CA GLY A 73 -1.74 7.83 7.58
C GLY A 73 -2.71 8.38 6.54
N THR A 74 -3.53 7.50 5.96
CA THR A 74 -4.58 7.84 4.99
C THR A 74 -5.92 7.34 5.53
N ARG A 75 -6.92 8.21 5.62
CA ARG A 75 -8.30 7.86 5.99
C ARG A 75 -9.24 8.17 4.84
N TYR A 76 -10.03 7.19 4.44
CA TYR A 76 -11.08 7.34 3.44
C TYR A 76 -12.43 7.60 4.12
N TYR A 77 -13.22 8.50 3.55
CA TYR A 77 -14.57 8.85 4.01
C TYR A 77 -15.58 8.44 2.95
N SER A 78 -16.55 7.64 3.36
CA SER A 78 -17.60 7.16 2.47
C SER A 78 -18.98 7.60 2.95
N ALA A 79 -19.86 7.91 2.00
CA ALA A 79 -21.29 8.11 2.22
C ALA A 79 -22.06 7.54 1.04
N ALA A 80 -23.27 7.02 1.29
CA ALA A 80 -24.11 6.39 0.26
C ALA A 80 -23.38 5.30 -0.56
N GLY A 81 -22.51 4.52 0.10
CA GLY A 81 -21.74 3.45 -0.54
C GLY A 81 -20.55 3.90 -1.40
N GLN A 82 -20.25 5.20 -1.46
CA GLN A 82 -19.17 5.75 -2.28
C GLN A 82 -18.12 6.44 -1.41
N THR A 83 -16.83 6.28 -1.74
CA THR A 83 -15.75 7.06 -1.13
C THR A 83 -15.72 8.45 -1.77
N LEU A 84 -15.89 9.48 -0.95
CA LEU A 84 -16.06 10.87 -1.42
C LEU A 84 -14.92 11.78 -0.97
N ALA A 85 -14.12 11.36 0.00
CA ALA A 85 -12.96 12.13 0.43
C ALA A 85 -11.85 11.24 1.00
N VAL A 86 -10.63 11.77 0.94
CA VAL A 86 -9.44 11.19 1.54
C VAL A 86 -8.75 12.24 2.40
N ARG A 87 -8.34 11.84 3.61
CA ARG A 87 -7.51 12.66 4.50
C ARG A 87 -6.16 12.00 4.67
N THR A 88 -5.09 12.76 4.44
CA THR A 88 -3.72 12.30 4.65
C THR A 88 -3.05 13.10 5.76
N ALA A 89 -2.23 12.42 6.57
CA ALA A 89 -1.39 13.01 7.60
C ALA A 89 0.02 12.38 7.54
N THR A 90 1.05 13.17 7.84
CA THR A 90 2.43 12.69 7.94
C THR A 90 2.89 12.84 9.39
N SER A 91 3.43 11.77 9.96
CA SER A 91 3.95 11.79 11.32
C SER A 91 5.00 12.90 11.49
N GLY A 92 4.91 13.66 12.58
CA GLY A 92 5.80 14.79 12.85
C GLY A 92 5.49 16.07 12.07
N THR A 93 4.43 16.10 11.26
CA THR A 93 3.95 17.32 10.58
C THR A 93 2.65 17.80 11.24
N THR A 94 2.55 19.10 11.52
CA THR A 94 1.31 19.69 12.04
C THR A 94 0.28 19.85 10.92
N GLY A 95 -0.96 19.44 11.19
CA GLY A 95 -2.08 19.54 10.25
C GLY A 95 -2.30 18.28 9.42
N THR A 96 -3.39 18.29 8.67
CA THR A 96 -3.77 17.19 7.75
C THR A 96 -4.31 17.80 6.46
N LYS A 97 -4.23 17.05 5.36
CA LYS A 97 -4.81 17.46 4.08
C LYS A 97 -6.08 16.64 3.84
N LEU A 98 -7.21 17.31 3.62
CA LEU A 98 -8.44 16.68 3.13
C LEU A 98 -8.56 16.95 1.63
N SER A 99 -8.94 15.95 0.84
CA SER A 99 -9.21 16.06 -0.59
C SER A 99 -10.53 15.36 -0.89
N PHE A 100 -11.41 16.01 -1.65
CA PHE A 100 -12.65 15.43 -2.12
C PHE A 100 -12.42 14.73 -3.46
N LEU A 101 -13.06 13.59 -3.65
CA LEU A 101 -12.96 12.77 -4.84
C LEU A 101 -14.16 13.03 -5.74
N ALA A 102 -13.91 13.15 -7.03
CA ALA A 102 -14.93 13.24 -8.06
C ALA A 102 -14.67 12.11 -9.05
N ALA A 103 -15.43 11.04 -8.91
CA ALA A 103 -15.26 9.83 -9.70
C ALA A 103 -16.09 9.89 -10.99
N ASP A 104 -15.63 9.18 -12.02
CA ASP A 104 -16.44 8.90 -13.20
C ASP A 104 -17.53 7.85 -12.94
N HIS A 105 -18.29 7.47 -13.98
CA HIS A 105 -19.38 6.51 -13.85
C HIS A 105 -18.93 5.10 -13.43
N HIS A 106 -17.64 4.78 -13.54
CA HIS A 106 -17.06 3.50 -13.11
C HIS A 106 -16.49 3.59 -11.69
N GLY A 107 -16.60 4.75 -11.03
CA GLY A 107 -16.07 4.96 -9.68
C GLY A 107 -14.56 5.21 -9.67
N THR A 108 -13.96 5.65 -10.79
CA THR A 108 -12.52 5.95 -10.90
C THR A 108 -12.20 7.43 -10.79
#